data_AF-A0A1X2GAT5-F1
#
_entry.id   AF-A0A1X2GAT5-F1
#
_cell.length_a   1.000
_cell.length_b   1.000
_cell.length_c   1.000
_cell.angle_alpha   90.00
_cell.angle_beta   90.00
_cell.angle_gamma   90.00
#
_symmetry.space_group_name_H-M   'P 1'
#
loop_
_entity.id
_entity.type
_entity.pdbx_description
1 polymer ?
#
loop_
_entity_poly.entity_id
_entity_poly.type
_entity_poly.pdbx_seq_one_letter_code
_entity_poly.pdbx_strand_id
1 'polypeptide(L)'
;MAWLDQADAAFSLDGTALVKLVPREQLIEAREKKLALQDEKRQKQQAQAAEKERKRLEKLERGKTAPQDLFKTSDEFSKFDDQGLPTHMKDGEEVTKSRRKKLQKEWDTQKKLHEQYLKETQ
;
A
#
# COMPACT_ATOMS: atom_id res chain seq x y z
N MET A 1 32.57 -17.74 -2.46
CA MET A 1 31.39 -17.95 -3.32
C MET A 1 31.91 -18.19 -4.72
N ALA A 2 31.84 -19.43 -5.20
CA ALA A 2 32.43 -19.86 -6.46
C ALA A 2 31.74 -19.18 -7.65
N TRP A 3 32.39 -18.18 -8.23
CA TRP A 3 32.13 -17.71 -9.58
C TRP A 3 32.76 -18.73 -10.53
N LEU A 4 31.92 -19.60 -11.08
CA LEU A 4 32.34 -20.60 -12.05
C LEU A 4 32.49 -19.93 -13.42
N ASP A 5 33.75 -19.91 -13.85
CA ASP A 5 34.22 -19.86 -15.23
C ASP A 5 33.36 -20.70 -16.20
N GLN A 6 32.97 -20.14 -17.36
CA GLN A 6 33.19 -20.82 -18.64
C GLN A 6 32.97 -19.88 -19.85
N ALA A 7 33.82 -20.13 -20.84
CA ALA A 7 34.15 -19.37 -22.02
C ALA A 7 33.13 -19.33 -23.17
N ASP A 8 33.52 -18.52 -24.17
CA ASP A 8 33.28 -18.67 -25.61
C ASP A 8 31.88 -18.36 -26.16
N ALA A 9 31.75 -17.15 -26.71
CA ALA A 9 30.87 -16.90 -27.84
C ALA A 9 31.57 -15.96 -28.83
N ALA A 10 32.31 -16.55 -29.77
CA ALA A 10 32.65 -15.90 -31.03
C ALA A 10 31.36 -15.48 -31.74
N PHE A 11 31.11 -14.17 -31.81
CA PHE A 11 30.03 -13.59 -32.61
C PHE A 11 30.45 -13.67 -34.10
N SER A 12 30.12 -14.79 -34.74
CA SER A 12 30.37 -15.04 -36.15
C SER A 12 29.44 -14.16 -37.01
N LEU A 13 30.03 -13.27 -37.79
CA LEU A 13 29.38 -12.45 -38.81
C LEU A 13 29.29 -13.23 -40.14
N ASP A 14 28.50 -14.31 -40.16
CA ASP A 14 28.16 -15.00 -41.41
C ASP A 14 26.67 -15.39 -41.37
N GLY A 15 25.92 -14.89 -42.35
CA GLY A 15 24.46 -14.87 -42.42
C GLY A 15 23.78 -16.22 -42.65
N THR A 16 24.13 -17.24 -41.88
CA THR A 16 23.38 -18.50 -41.77
C THR A 16 22.76 -18.58 -40.39
N ALA A 17 21.46 -18.30 -40.29
CA ALA A 17 20.71 -18.50 -39.06
C ALA A 17 20.79 -19.97 -38.64
N LEU A 18 21.58 -20.26 -37.60
CA LEU A 18 21.71 -21.60 -37.05
C LEU A 18 20.41 -21.95 -36.31
N VAL A 19 19.43 -22.48 -37.04
CA VAL A 19 18.16 -22.94 -36.47
C VAL A 19 18.44 -24.21 -35.66
N LYS A 20 18.77 -24.05 -34.38
CA LYS A 20 18.78 -25.15 -33.41
C LYS A 20 17.33 -25.65 -33.28
N LEU A 21 17.03 -26.78 -33.91
CA LEU A 21 15.75 -27.47 -33.71
C LEU A 21 15.71 -27.99 -32.27
N VAL A 22 15.09 -27.21 -31.40
CA VAL A 22 14.75 -27.64 -30.05
C VAL A 22 13.53 -28.58 -30.15
N PRO A 23 13.51 -29.72 -29.45
CA PRO A 23 12.38 -30.63 -29.44
C PRO A 23 11.07 -29.92 -29.12
N ARG A 24 9.99 -30.29 -29.83
CA ARG A 24 8.65 -29.70 -29.68
C ARG A 24 8.18 -29.65 -28.23
N GLU A 25 8.49 -30.68 -27.45
CA GLU A 25 8.12 -30.79 -26.03
C GLU A 25 8.76 -29.69 -25.19
N GLN A 26 10.05 -29.40 -25.37
CA GLN A 26 10.75 -28.35 -24.64
C GLN A 26 10.21 -26.95 -25.02
N LEU A 27 9.78 -26.75 -26.26
CA LEU A 27 9.14 -25.49 -26.69
C LEU A 27 7.75 -25.30 -26.07
N ILE A 28 7.00 -26.39 -25.85
CA ILE A 28 5.70 -26.35 -25.17
C ILE A 28 5.92 -26.04 -23.68
N GLU A 29 6.82 -26.76 -23.02
CA GLU A 29 7.12 -26.55 -21.60
C GLU A 29 7.63 -25.12 -21.32
N ALA A 30 8.48 -24.57 -22.20
CA ALA A 30 8.94 -23.18 -22.09
C ALA A 30 7.79 -22.16 -22.26
N ARG A 31 6.83 -22.43 -23.16
CA ARG A 31 5.64 -21.59 -23.34
C ARG A 31 4.71 -21.66 -22.14
N GLU A 32 4.48 -22.85 -21.59
CA GLU A 32 3.62 -23.06 -20.42
C GLU A 32 4.22 -22.40 -19.17
N LYS A 33 5.53 -22.55 -18.92
CA LYS A 33 6.22 -21.86 -17.82
C LYS A 33 6.12 -20.34 -17.96
N LYS A 34 6.31 -19.81 -19.17
CA LYS A 34 6.17 -18.37 -19.44
C LYS A 34 4.74 -17.88 -19.22
N LEU A 35 3.74 -18.66 -19.65
CA LEU A 35 2.33 -18.33 -19.47
C LEU A 35 1.95 -18.36 -17.97
N ALA A 36 2.38 -19.38 -17.23
CA ALA A 36 2.15 -19.50 -15.80
C ALA A 36 2.75 -18.33 -15.01
N LEU A 37 4.01 -17.96 -15.31
CA LEU A 37 4.68 -16.80 -14.69
C LEU A 37 3.96 -15.48 -15.03
N GLN A 38 3.49 -15.32 -16.28
CA GLN A 38 2.76 -14.14 -16.69
C GLN A 38 1.39 -14.06 -16.01
N ASP A 39 0.70 -15.19 -15.85
CA ASP A 39 -0.59 -15.24 -15.18
C ASP A 39 -0.46 -14.91 -13.69
N GLU A 40 0.49 -15.52 -12.99
CA GLU A 40 0.75 -15.22 -11.58
C GLU A 40 1.11 -13.74 -11.37
N LYS A 41 1.92 -13.16 -12.27
CA LYS A 41 2.25 -11.73 -12.23
C LYS A 41 1.02 -10.85 -12.46
N ARG A 42 0.14 -11.21 -13.40
CA ARG A 42 -1.12 -10.48 -13.64
C ARG A 42 -2.04 -10.55 -12.42
N GLN A 43 -2.22 -11.73 -11.83
CA GLN A 43 -3.04 -11.91 -10.64
C GLN A 43 -2.50 -11.09 -9.45
N LYS A 44 -1.18 -11.14 -9.21
CA LYS A 44 -0.53 -10.34 -8.16
C LYS A 44 -0.66 -8.84 -8.42
N GLN A 45 -0.52 -8.39 -9.68
CA GLN A 45 -0.69 -6.97 -10.03
C GLN A 45 -2.13 -6.50 -9.85
N GLN A 46 -3.13 -7.30 -10.23
CA GLN A 46 -4.54 -6.97 -10.04
C GLN A 46 -4.90 -6.89 -8.55
N ALA A 47 -4.43 -7.85 -7.73
CA ALA A 47 -4.62 -7.81 -6.29
C ALA A 47 -3.97 -6.56 -5.65
N GLN A 48 -2.74 -6.23 -6.06
CA GLN A 48 -2.05 -5.03 -5.58
C GLN A 48 -2.73 -3.73 -6.02
N ALA A 49 -3.26 -3.67 -7.24
CA ALA A 49 -3.99 -2.51 -7.74
C ALA A 49 -5.28 -2.30 -6.95
N ALA A 50 -6.04 -3.37 -6.70
CA ALA A 50 -7.25 -3.33 -5.89
C ALA A 50 -6.96 -2.88 -4.44
N GLU A 51 -5.89 -3.40 -3.82
CA GLU A 51 -5.51 -3.00 -2.46
C GLU A 51 -5.06 -1.52 -2.41
N LYS A 52 -4.32 -1.05 -3.41
CA LYS A 52 -3.92 0.36 -3.51
C LYS A 52 -5.13 1.28 -3.62
N GLU A 53 -6.11 0.92 -4.44
CA GLU A 53 -7.33 1.71 -4.61
C GLU A 53 -8.13 1.76 -3.30
N ARG A 54 -8.31 0.62 -2.62
CA ARG A 54 -8.96 0.58 -1.29
C ARG A 54 -8.24 1.45 -0.27
N LYS A 55 -6.91 1.35 -0.20
CA LYS A 55 -6.08 2.21 0.67
C LYS A 55 -6.19 3.69 0.30
N ARG A 56 -6.34 4.03 -0.98
CA ARG A 56 -6.54 5.41 -1.44
C ARG A 56 -7.90 5.93 -1.00
N LEU A 57 -8.96 5.16 -1.22
CA LEU A 57 -10.31 5.50 -0.77
C LEU A 57 -10.36 5.65 0.76
N GLU A 58 -9.81 4.70 1.51
CA GLU A 58 -9.73 4.81 2.97
C GLU A 58 -8.90 6.02 3.43
N LYS A 59 -7.82 6.38 2.74
CA LYS A 59 -7.03 7.59 3.05
C LYS A 59 -7.80 8.87 2.72
N LEU A 60 -8.59 8.87 1.64
CA LEU A 60 -9.44 10.00 1.27
C LEU A 60 -10.60 10.13 2.25
N GLU A 61 -11.26 9.04 2.63
CA GLU A 61 -12.32 9.05 3.64
C GLU A 61 -11.78 9.49 5.00
N ARG A 62 -10.63 8.94 5.43
CA ARG A 62 -9.97 9.39 6.66
C ARG A 62 -9.54 10.85 6.54
N GLY A 63 -8.94 11.26 5.43
CA GLY A 63 -8.46 12.63 5.20
C GLY A 63 -9.57 13.67 5.06
N LYS A 64 -10.78 13.28 4.63
CA LYS A 64 -11.96 14.15 4.58
C LYS A 64 -12.44 14.58 5.96
N THR A 65 -12.33 13.71 6.96
CA THR A 65 -12.81 14.00 8.31
C THR A 65 -11.93 15.06 8.98
N ALA A 66 -12.54 16.19 9.34
CA ALA A 66 -11.86 17.24 10.08
C ALA A 66 -11.36 16.69 11.43
N PRO A 67 -10.17 17.09 11.92
CA PRO A 67 -9.63 16.59 13.18
C PRO A 67 -10.53 16.89 14.39
N GLN A 68 -11.36 17.95 14.31
CA GLN A 68 -12.34 18.32 15.33
C GLN A 68 -13.53 17.35 15.40
N ASP A 69 -13.89 16.70 14.29
CA ASP A 69 -15.02 15.77 14.22
C ASP A 69 -14.58 14.31 14.40
N LEU A 70 -13.27 14.04 14.39
CA LEU A 70 -12.70 12.71 14.57
C LEU A 70 -13.19 12.04 15.86
N PHE A 71 -13.20 12.76 16.97
CA PHE A 71 -13.66 12.20 18.25
C PHE A 71 -15.14 12.42 18.52
N LYS A 72 -15.77 13.40 17.84
CA LYS A 72 -17.22 13.64 17.96
C LYS A 72 -18.04 12.59 17.21
N THR A 73 -17.46 11.98 16.17
CA THR A 73 -18.07 10.84 15.47
C THR A 73 -17.99 9.55 16.28
N SER A 74 -17.16 9.49 17.32
CA SER A 74 -17.14 8.37 18.26
C SER A 74 -18.09 8.64 19.44
N ASP A 75 -18.96 7.67 19.73
CA ASP A 75 -19.87 7.68 20.88
C ASP A 75 -19.13 7.42 22.23
N GLU A 76 -17.80 7.28 22.20
CA GLU A 76 -16.97 6.98 23.37
C GLU A 76 -16.73 8.20 24.29
N PHE A 77 -17.00 9.42 23.83
CA PHE A 77 -16.65 10.64 24.54
C PHE A 77 -17.85 11.57 24.70
N SER A 78 -17.99 12.16 25.88
CA SER A 78 -19.14 13.00 26.22
C SER A 78 -18.84 14.49 26.12
N LYS A 79 -17.62 14.92 26.44
CA LYS A 79 -17.20 16.33 26.43
C LYS A 79 -15.91 16.51 25.68
N PHE A 80 -15.80 17.63 24.97
CA PHE A 80 -14.66 17.99 24.14
C PHE A 80 -14.21 19.42 24.46
N ASP A 81 -12.94 19.74 24.20
CA ASP A 81 -12.43 21.11 24.26
C ASP A 81 -12.62 21.87 22.93
N ASP A 82 -12.15 23.12 22.87
CA ASP A 82 -12.24 23.99 21.69
C ASP A 82 -11.48 23.43 20.46
N GLN A 83 -10.50 22.55 20.69
CA GLN A 83 -9.72 21.90 19.64
C GLN A 83 -10.37 20.58 19.19
N GLY A 84 -11.45 20.14 19.85
CA GLY A 84 -12.15 18.88 19.58
C GLY A 84 -11.52 17.68 20.28
N LEU A 85 -10.64 17.87 21.26
CA LEU A 85 -10.04 16.78 22.04
C LEU A 85 -10.97 16.33 23.18
N PRO A 86 -11.12 15.02 23.42
CA PRO A 86 -11.97 14.53 24.50
C PRO A 86 -11.43 14.92 25.87
N THR A 87 -12.29 15.53 26.68
CA THR A 87 -12.01 15.84 28.08
C THR A 87 -12.64 14.81 29.02
N HIS A 88 -13.82 14.30 28.66
CA HIS A 88 -14.56 13.31 29.44
C HIS A 88 -14.98 12.13 28.56
N MET A 89 -14.93 10.93 29.12
CA MET A 89 -15.41 9.71 28.47
C MET A 89 -16.92 9.59 28.57
N LYS A 90 -17.51 8.60 27.88
CA LYS A 90 -18.96 8.35 27.86
C LYS A 90 -19.56 8.25 29.26
N ASP A 91 -18.85 7.65 30.20
CA ASP A 91 -19.25 7.50 31.60
C ASP A 91 -19.21 8.80 32.42
N GLY A 92 -18.77 9.91 31.82
CA GLY A 92 -18.60 11.19 32.51
C GLY A 92 -17.32 11.28 33.35
N GLU A 93 -16.47 10.25 33.34
CA GLU A 93 -15.14 10.31 33.96
C GLU A 93 -14.17 11.17 33.14
N GLU A 94 -13.33 11.94 33.84
CA GLU A 94 -12.26 12.71 33.22
C GLU A 94 -11.23 11.77 32.57
N VAL A 95 -10.86 12.07 31.33
CA VAL A 95 -9.87 11.29 30.59
C VAL A 95 -8.53 11.32 31.32
N THR A 96 -8.02 10.14 31.70
CA THR A 96 -6.72 10.02 32.37
C THR A 96 -5.58 10.64 31.55
N LYS A 97 -4.57 11.21 32.23
CA LYS A 97 -3.44 11.91 31.58
C LYS A 97 -2.75 11.07 30.49
N SER A 98 -2.63 9.76 30.70
CA SER A 98 -2.04 8.83 29.73
C SER A 98 -2.92 8.68 28.47
N ARG A 99 -4.25 8.59 28.63
CA ARG A 99 -5.19 8.49 27.52
C ARG A 99 -5.33 9.82 26.78
N ARG A 100 -5.36 10.95 27.49
CA ARG A 100 -5.34 12.29 26.85
C ARG A 100 -4.13 12.47 25.93
N LYS A 101 -2.94 12.03 26.36
CA LYS A 101 -1.74 12.08 25.52
C LYS A 101 -1.83 11.18 24.28
N LYS A 102 -2.54 10.05 24.36
CA LYS A 102 -2.79 9.20 23.18
C LYS A 102 -3.73 9.88 22.20
N LEU A 103 -4.84 10.42 22.69
CA LEU A 103 -5.82 11.17 21.88
C LEU A 103 -5.20 12.38 21.20
N GLN A 104 -4.33 13.11 21.91
CA GLN A 104 -3.56 14.22 21.33
C GLN A 104 -2.72 13.77 20.13
N LYS A 105 -2.00 12.65 20.25
CA LYS A 105 -1.19 12.12 19.14
C LYS A 105 -2.05 11.70 17.95
N GLU A 106 -3.19 11.07 18.21
CA GLU A 106 -4.15 10.68 17.18
C GLU A 106 -4.70 11.91 16.44
N TRP A 107 -5.08 12.94 17.19
CA TRP A 107 -5.51 14.23 16.67
C TRP A 107 -4.43 14.90 15.82
N ASP A 108 -3.19 14.99 16.30
CA ASP A 108 -2.07 15.58 15.55
C ASP A 108 -1.76 14.81 14.26
N THR A 109 -1.91 13.48 14.28
CA THR A 109 -1.74 12.63 13.09
C THR A 109 -2.86 12.89 12.09
N GLN A 110 -4.10 12.96 12.55
CA GLN A 110 -5.26 13.26 11.73
C GLN A 110 -5.19 14.68 11.15
N LYS A 111 -4.77 15.67 11.94
CA LYS A 111 -4.59 17.05 11.49
C LYS A 111 -3.60 17.12 10.31
N LYS A 112 -2.46 16.42 10.40
CA LYS A 112 -1.49 16.35 9.29
C LYS A 112 -2.07 15.67 8.06
N LEU A 113 -2.82 14.57 8.24
CA LEU A 113 -3.52 13.87 7.15
C LEU A 113 -4.55 14.77 6.47
N HIS A 114 -5.37 15.46 7.25
CA HIS A 114 -6.39 16.39 6.75
C HIS A 114 -5.77 17.59 6.04
N GLU A 115 -4.68 18.16 6.60
CA GLU A 115 -3.95 19.25 5.95
C GLU A 115 -3.33 18.82 4.62
N GLN A 116 -2.77 17.61 4.53
CA GLN A 116 -2.30 17.04 3.26
C GLN A 116 -3.45 16.81 2.28
N TYR A 117 -4.60 16.32 2.76
CA TYR A 117 -5.79 16.13 1.93
C TYR A 117 -6.31 17.46 1.37
N LEU A 118 -6.37 18.51 2.20
CA LEU A 118 -6.75 19.85 1.77
C LEU A 118 -5.74 20.38 0.73
N LYS A 119 -4.43 20.22 0.94
CA LYS A 119 -3.41 20.63 -0.03
C LYS A 119 -3.48 19.91 -1.38
N GLU A 120 -3.92 18.65 -1.40
CA GLU A 120 -4.07 17.87 -2.64
C GLU A 120 -5.41 18.17 -3.34
N THR A 121 -6.44 18.54 -2.58
CA THR A 121 -7.82 18.75 -3.08
C THR A 121 -8.12 20.21 -3.41
N GLN A 122 -7.34 21.15 -2.87
CA GLN A 122 -7.47 22.59 -3.06
C GLN A 122 -6.54 23.09 -4.18
#